data_AF-A0A972WW90-F1
#
_entry.id   AF-A0A972WW90-F1
#
_cell.length_a   1.000
_cell.length_b   1.000
_cell.length_c   1.000
_cell.angle_alpha   90.00
_cell.angle_beta   90.00
_cell.angle_gamma   90.00
#
_symmetry.space_group_name_H-M   'P 1'
#
loop_
_entity.id
_entity.type
_entity.pdbx_description
1 polymer ?
#
loop_
_entity_poly.entity_id
_entity_poly.type
_entity_poly.pdbx_seq_one_letter_code
_entity_poly.pdbx_strand_id
1 'polypeptide(L)'
;MRRLWIAAIATLFALPVQAGKLQDAVPDMLRAYADQAGYVLASIKLCGGDTGEEDYFRALVRDNLAQIGADDDDIGFLDHYMAAAAAAAKPKKSECTDDGAVPMTAEMFGYRNAMRKALKSD
;
A
#
# COMPACT_ATOMS: atom_id res chain seq x y z
N MET A 1 -54.61 1.59 20.12
CA MET A 1 -54.31 1.66 18.68
C MET A 1 -52.84 1.31 18.48
N ARG A 2 -52.56 0.14 17.89
CA ARG A 2 -51.23 -0.48 17.81
C ARG A 2 -50.61 -0.12 16.46
N ARG A 3 -49.65 0.81 16.42
CA ARG A 3 -48.92 1.15 15.19
C ARG A 3 -47.66 0.30 15.12
N LEU A 4 -47.71 -0.76 14.31
CA LEU A 4 -46.51 -1.46 13.84
C LEU A 4 -45.77 -0.52 12.87
N TRP A 5 -44.56 -0.13 13.22
CA TRP A 5 -43.62 0.44 12.26
C TRP A 5 -42.79 -0.70 11.69
N ILE A 6 -42.98 -0.95 10.40
CA ILE A 6 -42.23 -1.92 9.61
C ILE A 6 -40.78 -1.43 9.57
N ALA A 7 -39.88 -2.16 10.24
CA ALA A 7 -38.45 -1.98 10.08
C ALA A 7 -38.07 -2.43 8.66
N ALA A 8 -37.77 -1.47 7.79
CA ALA A 8 -37.18 -1.76 6.50
C ALA A 8 -35.78 -2.34 6.74
N ILE A 9 -35.64 -3.65 6.59
CA ILE A 9 -34.36 -4.34 6.53
C ILE A 9 -33.70 -3.89 5.23
N ALA A 10 -32.80 -2.91 5.33
CA ALA A 10 -31.90 -2.55 4.25
C ALA A 10 -30.94 -3.73 4.02
N THR A 11 -31.31 -4.63 3.12
CA THR A 11 -30.39 -5.60 2.54
C THR A 11 -29.35 -4.84 1.73
N LEU A 12 -28.24 -4.50 2.38
CA LEU A 12 -27.01 -4.12 1.71
C LEU A 12 -26.55 -5.32 0.88
N PHE A 13 -26.92 -5.32 -0.40
CA PHE A 13 -26.26 -6.15 -1.40
C PHE A 13 -24.83 -5.63 -1.54
N ALA A 14 -23.92 -6.17 -0.72
CA ALA A 14 -22.49 -6.02 -0.95
C ALA A 14 -22.18 -6.79 -2.25
N LEU A 15 -22.05 -6.07 -3.35
CA LEU A 15 -21.46 -6.64 -4.56
C LEU A 15 -20.07 -7.17 -4.21
N PRO A 16 -19.66 -8.33 -4.73
CA PRO A 16 -18.32 -8.83 -4.50
C PRO A 16 -17.33 -7.80 -5.06
N VAL A 17 -16.58 -7.16 -4.17
CA VAL A 17 -15.40 -6.39 -4.56
C VAL A 17 -14.46 -7.40 -5.20
N GLN A 18 -14.25 -7.27 -6.50
CA GLN A 18 -13.19 -8.00 -7.17
C GLN A 18 -11.88 -7.45 -6.61
N ALA A 19 -11.13 -8.30 -5.89
CA ALA A 19 -9.81 -7.92 -5.44
C ALA A 19 -8.89 -7.87 -6.67
N GLY A 20 -7.93 -6.95 -6.65
CA GLY A 20 -6.95 -6.84 -7.74
C GLY A 20 -6.07 -8.09 -7.84
N LYS A 21 -5.42 -8.28 -8.98
CA LYS A 21 -4.63 -9.49 -9.25
C LYS A 21 -3.54 -9.78 -8.21
N LEU A 22 -2.85 -8.74 -7.73
CA LEU A 22 -1.84 -8.92 -6.69
C LEU A 22 -2.48 -9.22 -5.33
N GLN A 23 -3.64 -8.62 -5.03
CA GLN A 23 -4.39 -8.94 -3.82
C GLN A 23 -4.86 -10.40 -3.79
N ASP A 24 -5.25 -10.96 -4.94
CA ASP A 24 -5.63 -12.37 -5.04
C ASP A 24 -4.41 -13.29 -4.95
N ALA A 25 -3.32 -12.97 -5.63
CA ALA A 25 -2.15 -13.85 -5.72
C ALA A 25 -1.24 -13.78 -4.48
N VAL A 26 -1.01 -12.59 -3.93
CA VAL A 26 0.04 -12.30 -2.93
C VAL A 26 -0.35 -11.16 -1.96
N PRO A 27 -1.49 -11.25 -1.27
CA PRO A 27 -2.01 -10.16 -0.44
C PRO A 27 -1.04 -9.73 0.66
N ASP A 28 -0.39 -10.68 1.33
CA ASP A 28 0.55 -10.39 2.43
C ASP A 28 1.80 -9.65 1.94
N MET A 29 2.30 -9.98 0.74
CA MET A 29 3.47 -9.31 0.16
C MET A 29 3.11 -7.91 -0.32
N LEU A 30 1.92 -7.73 -0.91
CA LEU A 30 1.42 -6.41 -1.28
C LEU A 30 1.23 -5.54 -0.04
N ARG A 31 0.71 -6.11 1.05
CA ARG A 31 0.59 -5.43 2.34
C ARG A 31 1.94 -5.02 2.91
N ALA A 32 2.91 -5.92 2.95
CA ALA A 32 4.26 -5.63 3.45
C ALA A 32 4.97 -4.56 2.60
N TYR A 33 4.81 -4.62 1.27
CA TYR A 33 5.31 -3.57 0.38
C TYR A 33 4.67 -2.21 0.68
N ALA A 34 3.35 -2.16 0.89
CA ALA A 34 2.64 -0.94 1.24
C ALA A 34 3.06 -0.38 2.61
N ASP A 35 3.25 -1.25 3.61
CA ASP A 35 3.71 -0.84 4.94
C ASP A 35 5.13 -0.24 4.89
N GLN A 36 6.04 -0.89 4.15
CA GLN A 36 7.40 -0.39 3.96
C GLN A 36 7.41 0.92 3.19
N ALA A 37 6.61 1.04 2.13
CA ALA A 37 6.44 2.30 1.40
C ALA A 37 5.91 3.40 2.32
N GLY A 38 4.95 3.09 3.19
CA GLY A 38 4.41 4.05 4.15
C GLY A 38 5.45 4.53 5.15
N TYR A 39 6.33 3.66 5.62
CA TYR A 39 7.44 4.03 6.49
C TYR A 39 8.42 4.98 5.79
N VAL A 40 8.82 4.67 4.56
CA VAL A 40 9.71 5.54 3.76
C VAL A 40 9.07 6.89 3.52
N LEU A 41 7.78 6.91 3.13
CA LEU A 41 7.01 8.13 2.93
C LEU A 41 6.99 9.01 4.18
N ALA A 42 6.77 8.43 5.37
CA ALA A 42 6.83 9.18 6.63
C ALA A 42 8.24 9.70 6.97
N SER A 43 9.28 9.08 6.42
CA SER A 43 10.68 9.43 6.66
C SER A 43 11.13 10.64 5.82
N ILE A 44 10.55 10.87 4.64
CA ILE A 44 10.95 11.94 3.70
C ILE A 44 11.02 13.29 4.41
N LYS A 45 9.90 13.73 5.01
CA LYS A 45 9.86 15.01 5.74
C LYS A 45 10.81 15.06 6.94
N LEU A 46 11.00 13.94 7.64
CA LEU A 46 11.92 13.87 8.78
C LEU A 46 13.38 14.08 8.34
N CYS A 47 13.73 13.56 7.17
CA CYS A 47 15.06 13.64 6.56
C CYS A 47 15.29 14.93 5.75
N GLY A 48 14.31 15.85 5.72
CA GLY A 48 14.43 17.16 5.10
C GLY A 48 13.89 17.25 3.66
N GLY A 49 13.25 16.19 3.17
CA GLY A 49 12.54 16.20 1.89
C GLY A 49 11.28 17.07 1.93
N ASP A 50 10.86 17.53 0.75
CA ASP A 50 9.68 18.37 0.57
C ASP A 50 8.48 17.57 0.01
N THR A 51 7.35 18.26 -0.20
CA THR A 51 6.13 17.64 -0.74
C THR A 51 6.32 17.12 -2.16
N GLY A 52 7.20 17.73 -2.96
CA GLY A 52 7.51 17.24 -4.30
C GLY A 52 8.21 15.87 -4.26
N GLU A 53 9.05 15.64 -3.27
CA GLU A 53 9.69 14.35 -3.03
C GLU A 53 8.69 13.28 -2.55
N GLU A 54 7.73 13.65 -1.68
CA GLU A 54 6.63 12.76 -1.29
C GLU A 54 5.78 12.33 -2.50
N ASP A 55 5.40 13.29 -3.35
CA ASP A 55 4.60 13.03 -4.56
C ASP A 55 5.36 12.15 -5.56
N TYR A 56 6.64 12.45 -5.78
CA TYR A 56 7.53 11.63 -6.59
C TYR A 56 7.62 10.20 -6.07
N PHE A 57 7.81 10.03 -4.76
CA PHE A 57 7.90 8.71 -4.15
C PHE A 57 6.60 7.92 -4.30
N ARG A 58 5.43 8.54 -4.07
CA ARG A 58 4.13 7.89 -4.29
C ARG A 58 3.98 7.41 -5.74
N ALA A 59 4.33 8.25 -6.70
CA ALA A 59 4.29 7.89 -8.12
C ALA A 59 5.22 6.70 -8.42
N LEU A 60 6.46 6.73 -7.89
CA LEU A 60 7.43 5.66 -8.07
C LEU A 60 6.96 4.31 -7.51
N VAL A 61 6.33 4.31 -6.34
CA VAL A 61 5.80 3.09 -5.72
C VAL A 61 4.65 2.50 -6.54
N ARG A 62 3.75 3.34 -7.06
CA ARG A 62 2.67 2.91 -7.97
C ARG A 62 3.22 2.34 -9.27
N ASP A 63 4.14 3.06 -9.92
CA ASP A 63 4.76 2.63 -11.17
C ASP A 63 5.48 1.28 -11.03
N ASN A 64 6.13 1.06 -9.88
CA ASN A 64 6.79 -0.20 -9.60
C ASN A 64 5.85 -1.42 -9.60
N LEU A 65 4.63 -1.25 -9.09
CA LEU A 65 3.60 -2.29 -9.09
C LEU A 65 2.92 -2.40 -10.46
N ALA A 66 2.61 -1.29 -11.12
CA ALA A 66 2.05 -1.29 -12.47
C ALA A 66 2.95 -2.03 -13.47
N GLN A 67 4.27 -1.85 -13.36
CA GLN A 67 5.27 -2.57 -14.19
C GLN A 67 5.24 -4.10 -14.04
N ILE A 68 4.69 -4.62 -12.95
CA ILE A 68 4.56 -6.07 -12.73
C ILE A 68 3.13 -6.57 -12.94
N GLY A 69 2.21 -5.71 -13.38
CA GLY A 69 0.85 -6.07 -13.77
C GLY A 69 -0.24 -5.76 -12.74
N ALA A 70 0.05 -4.93 -11.73
CA ALA A 70 -0.98 -4.41 -10.83
C ALA A 70 -2.05 -3.64 -11.59
N ASP A 71 -3.31 -3.83 -11.19
CA ASP A 71 -4.46 -3.08 -11.70
C ASP A 71 -4.90 -1.97 -10.73
N ASP A 72 -5.97 -1.24 -11.07
CA ASP A 72 -6.45 -0.11 -10.29
C ASP A 72 -6.87 -0.50 -8.86
N ASP A 73 -7.37 -1.72 -8.66
CA ASP A 73 -7.76 -2.20 -7.33
C ASP A 73 -6.52 -2.46 -6.48
N ASP A 74 -5.45 -3.05 -7.05
CA ASP A 74 -4.16 -3.22 -6.39
C ASP A 74 -3.52 -1.87 -6.02
N ILE A 75 -3.63 -0.87 -6.90
CA ILE A 75 -3.13 0.49 -6.63
C ILE A 75 -3.97 1.16 -5.53
N GLY A 76 -5.29 0.98 -5.54
CA GLY A 76 -6.16 1.47 -4.48
C GLY A 76 -5.83 0.84 -3.12
N PHE A 77 -5.57 -0.46 -3.09
CA PHE A 77 -5.09 -1.17 -1.90
C PHE A 77 -3.75 -0.61 -1.42
N LEU A 78 -2.78 -0.48 -2.31
CA LEU A 78 -1.46 0.10 -2.03
C LEU A 78 -1.62 1.49 -1.39
N ASP A 79 -2.37 2.38 -2.02
CA ASP A 79 -2.53 3.77 -1.58
C ASP A 79 -3.15 3.86 -0.19
N HIS A 80 -4.22 3.09 0.06
CA HIS A 80 -4.88 3.05 1.36
C HIS A 80 -3.91 2.63 2.47
N TYR A 81 -3.20 1.53 2.24
CA TYR A 81 -2.37 0.92 3.26
C TYR A 81 -1.02 1.63 3.45
N MET A 82 -0.43 2.17 2.38
CA MET A 82 0.73 3.05 2.47
C MET A 82 0.41 4.31 3.27
N ALA A 83 -0.76 4.94 3.04
CA ALA A 83 -1.17 6.11 3.81
C ALA A 83 -1.40 5.78 5.29
N ALA A 84 -2.04 4.64 5.58
CA ALA A 84 -2.25 4.17 6.95
C ALA A 84 -0.92 3.90 7.68
N ALA A 85 0.02 3.24 7.00
CA ALA A 85 1.35 2.96 7.53
C ALA A 85 2.15 4.24 7.77
N ALA A 86 2.12 5.19 6.83
CA ALA A 86 2.78 6.48 7.00
C ALA A 86 2.24 7.26 8.21
N ALA A 87 0.92 7.23 8.43
CA ALA A 87 0.30 7.88 9.58
C ALA A 87 0.68 7.22 10.93
N ALA A 88 0.96 5.92 10.94
CA ALA A 88 1.34 5.17 12.13
C ALA A 88 2.86 5.11 12.37
N ALA A 89 3.66 5.37 11.35
CA ALA A 89 5.11 5.24 11.39
C ALA A 89 5.75 6.25 12.36
N LYS A 90 6.89 5.83 12.94
CA LYS A 90 7.70 6.65 13.85
C LYS A 90 9.17 6.59 13.43
N PRO A 91 9.50 7.11 12.24
CA PRO A 91 10.87 7.07 11.74
C PRO A 91 11.82 7.85 12.64
N LYS A 92 13.09 7.43 12.65
CA LYS A 92 14.12 8.04 13.48
C LYS A 92 15.09 8.82 12.61
N LYS A 93 15.58 9.97 13.09
CA LYS A 93 16.59 10.76 12.36
C LYS A 93 17.88 9.98 12.08
N SER A 94 18.20 8.97 12.90
CA SER A 94 19.34 8.07 12.68
C SER A 94 19.21 7.22 11.41
N GLU A 95 18.01 7.12 10.83
CA GLU A 95 17.74 6.35 9.61
C GLU A 95 17.86 7.20 8.34
N CYS A 96 18.08 8.52 8.47
CA CYS A 96 18.30 9.45 7.36
C CYS A 96 19.73 9.40 6.79
N THR A 97 20.45 8.29 7.01
CA THR A 97 21.78 8.05 6.47
C THR A 97 21.70 6.96 5.40
N ASP A 98 22.74 6.84 4.57
CA ASP A 98 22.81 5.76 3.56
C ASP A 98 22.66 4.37 4.20
N ASP A 99 23.26 4.17 5.39
CA ASP A 99 23.16 2.92 6.15
C ASP A 99 21.72 2.58 6.58
N GLY A 100 20.87 3.59 6.77
CA GLY A 100 19.44 3.42 7.05
C GLY A 100 18.60 3.27 5.78
N ALA A 101 18.90 4.03 4.73
CA ALA A 101 18.11 4.09 3.50
C ALA A 101 18.28 2.85 2.60
N VAL A 102 19.50 2.29 2.54
CA VAL A 102 19.81 1.13 1.68
C VAL A 102 18.98 -0.11 2.07
N PRO A 103 18.94 -0.55 3.34
CA PRO A 103 18.13 -1.69 3.74
C PRO A 103 16.63 -1.51 3.45
N MET A 104 16.09 -0.32 3.72
CA MET A 104 14.67 -0.01 3.46
C MET A 104 14.31 -0.15 1.99
N THR A 105 15.18 0.34 1.11
CA THR A 105 15.00 0.24 -0.34
C THR A 105 15.18 -1.19 -0.85
N ALA A 106 16.16 -1.92 -0.32
CA ALA A 106 16.41 -3.32 -0.66
C ALA A 106 15.21 -4.22 -0.31
N GLU A 107 14.58 -3.96 0.84
CA GLU A 107 13.38 -4.68 1.27
C GLU A 107 12.20 -4.47 0.31
N MET A 108 11.95 -3.22 -0.12
CA MET A 108 10.92 -2.93 -1.13
C MET A 108 11.16 -3.66 -2.45
N PHE A 109 12.41 -3.69 -2.94
CA PHE A 109 12.77 -4.46 -4.13
C PHE A 109 12.60 -5.97 -3.92
N GLY A 110 12.86 -6.47 -2.71
CA GLY A 110 12.60 -7.85 -2.31
C GLY A 110 11.14 -8.24 -2.49
N TYR A 111 10.23 -7.47 -1.89
CA TYR A 111 8.78 -7.68 -2.02
C TYR A 111 8.32 -7.60 -3.48
N ARG A 112 8.75 -6.58 -4.24
CA ARG A 112 8.41 -6.45 -5.67
C ARG A 112 8.84 -7.68 -6.47
N ASN A 113 10.05 -8.18 -6.24
CA ASN A 113 10.54 -9.36 -6.94
C ASN A 113 9.76 -10.63 -6.57
N ALA A 114 9.37 -10.77 -5.30
CA ALA A 114 8.53 -11.87 -4.83
C ALA A 114 7.14 -11.83 -5.49
N MET A 115 6.49 -10.66 -5.52
CA MET A 115 5.21 -10.47 -6.18
C MET A 115 5.27 -10.78 -7.68
N ARG A 116 6.29 -10.26 -8.39
CA ARG A 116 6.51 -10.56 -9.81
C ARG A 116 6.70 -12.06 -10.08
N LYS A 117 7.33 -12.79 -9.17
CA LYS A 117 7.55 -14.24 -9.33
C LYS A 117 6.23 -15.01 -9.16
N ALA A 118 5.41 -14.63 -8.17
CA ALA A 118 4.12 -15.24 -7.94
C ALA A 118 3.19 -15.07 -9.14
N LEU A 119 3.08 -13.84 -9.68
CA LEU A 119 2.26 -13.56 -10.87
C LEU A 119 2.68 -14.30 -12.16
N LYS A 120 3.89 -14.87 -12.21
CA LYS A 120 4.37 -15.68 -13.35
C LYS A 120 4.18 -17.18 -13.14
N SER A 121 3.80 -17.58 -11.94
CA SER A 121 3.63 -18.99 -11.54
C SER A 121 2.16 -19.43 -11.60
N ASP A 122 1.24 -18.48 -11.79
CA ASP A 122 -0.17 -18.66 -12.17
C ASP A 122 -0.36 -18.62 -13.69
#